data_AF-A0A949W658-F1
#
_entry.id   AF-A0A949W658-F1
#
_cell.length_a   1.000
_cell.length_b   1.000
_cell.length_c   1.000
_cell.angle_alpha   90.00
_cell.angle_beta   90.00
_cell.angle_gamma   90.00
#
_symmetry.space_group_name_H-M   'P 1'
#
loop_
_entity.id
_entity.type
_entity.pdbx_description
1 polymer ?
#
loop_
_entity_poly.entity_id
_entity_poly.type
_entity_poly.pdbx_seq_one_letter_code
_entity_poly.pdbx_strand_id
1 'polypeptide(L)'
;MNPAAHLNNFSNLVAHWAGSATSPPHLKFSRIDPMVERCGQCHQKEHADWAAGPHGATYRTFFLDPAQNRKEQLSEDCLRCHGMFFEESISHLVAPLDRQGPWVIHGGVCEDSAAIPCLACHQIHSEGVPAGLHPANEEIVEASRELCLPSLAFFDRRDRLSISTVYLPIPRMLDGDRLVKMSPDKRQGMCYQCHSPEWTRQAGSGDDRTGMGVHEGLSCLACHHPHNQSARASCAECHPRLSNCGLDVEKMDTTFRDPKSRHNIHFVKCLDCHPLGVPSPDEIQIH
;
A
#
# COMPACT_ATOMS: atom_id res chain seq x y z
N MET A 1 17.16 35.25 -7.82
CA MET A 1 15.73 35.17 -8.22
C MET A 1 15.67 34.99 -9.72
N ASN A 2 14.93 34.00 -10.23
CA ASN A 2 14.88 33.66 -11.67
C ASN A 2 13.71 34.41 -12.34
N PRO A 3 13.96 35.41 -13.20
CA PRO A 3 12.90 36.22 -13.84
C PRO A 3 11.89 35.38 -14.64
N ALA A 4 12.34 34.30 -15.27
CA ALA A 4 11.49 33.42 -16.08
C ALA A 4 10.45 32.66 -15.22
N ALA A 5 10.79 32.33 -13.97
CA ALA A 5 9.85 31.70 -13.04
C ALA A 5 8.72 32.66 -12.62
N HIS A 6 9.03 33.95 -12.48
CA HIS A 6 8.03 34.97 -12.10
C HIS A 6 7.07 35.27 -13.25
N LEU A 7 7.55 35.30 -14.51
CA LEU A 7 6.69 35.47 -15.67
C LEU A 7 5.72 34.29 -15.86
N ASN A 8 6.19 33.04 -15.71
CA ASN A 8 5.30 31.88 -15.81
C ASN A 8 4.24 31.85 -14.70
N ASN A 9 4.61 32.23 -13.47
CA ASN A 9 3.65 32.31 -12.37
C ASN A 9 2.61 33.41 -12.61
N PHE A 10 3.00 34.55 -13.18
CA PHE A 10 2.07 35.64 -13.53
C PHE A 10 1.11 35.22 -14.65
N SER A 11 1.61 34.59 -15.72
CA SER A 11 0.78 34.09 -16.82
C SER A 11 -0.22 33.02 -16.35
N ASN A 12 0.22 32.10 -15.48
CA ASN A 12 -0.66 31.09 -14.88
C ASN A 12 -1.72 31.71 -13.97
N LEU A 13 -1.36 32.74 -13.20
CA LEU A 13 -2.30 33.50 -12.38
C LEU A 13 -3.35 34.19 -13.24
N VAL A 14 -2.96 34.85 -14.33
CA VAL A 14 -3.87 35.50 -15.29
C VAL A 14 -4.81 34.47 -15.94
N ALA A 15 -4.29 33.33 -16.38
CA ALA A 15 -5.10 32.25 -16.96
C ALA A 15 -6.09 31.66 -15.94
N HIS A 16 -5.68 31.49 -14.68
CA HIS A 16 -6.57 31.04 -13.61
C HIS A 16 -7.68 32.07 -13.34
N TRP A 17 -7.34 33.35 -13.26
CA TRP A 17 -8.31 34.43 -13.03
C TRP A 17 -9.28 34.63 -14.21
N ALA A 18 -8.81 34.40 -15.44
CA ALA A 18 -9.62 34.46 -16.65
C ALA A 18 -10.46 33.19 -16.90
N GLY A 19 -10.37 32.17 -16.03
CA GLY A 19 -11.05 30.89 -16.22
C GLY A 19 -10.56 30.10 -17.45
N SER A 20 -9.40 30.46 -18.01
CA SER A 20 -8.82 29.86 -19.21
C SER A 20 -7.64 28.92 -18.91
N ALA A 21 -7.33 28.70 -17.64
CA ALA A 21 -6.39 27.67 -17.22
C ALA A 21 -6.98 26.28 -17.52
N THR A 22 -6.60 25.70 -18.66
CA THR A 22 -7.06 24.38 -19.12
C THR A 22 -6.10 23.25 -18.74
N SER A 23 -4.92 23.57 -18.23
CA SER A 23 -3.92 22.55 -17.85
C SER A 23 -4.10 22.15 -16.38
N PRO A 24 -4.28 20.86 -16.09
CA PRO A 24 -4.27 20.38 -14.71
C PRO A 24 -2.93 20.77 -14.06
N PRO A 25 -2.90 21.06 -12.74
CA PRO A 25 -1.66 21.25 -12.02
C PRO A 25 -0.82 19.96 -12.08
N HIS A 26 0.24 19.96 -12.90
CA HIS A 26 1.16 18.83 -13.02
C HIS A 26 2.27 18.90 -11.96
N LEU A 27 2.32 17.90 -11.08
CA LEU A 27 3.43 17.71 -10.17
C LEU A 27 4.62 17.09 -10.92
N LYS A 28 5.76 17.77 -10.94
CA LYS A 28 7.02 17.20 -11.47
C LYS A 28 7.51 16.11 -10.54
N PHE A 29 7.84 14.91 -11.04
CA PHE A 29 8.20 13.80 -10.14
C PHE A 29 9.54 14.02 -9.44
N SER A 30 10.43 14.84 -10.02
CA SER A 30 11.65 15.34 -9.34
C SER A 30 11.37 16.13 -8.05
N ARG A 31 10.11 16.47 -7.73
CA ARG A 31 9.71 17.15 -6.49
C ARG A 31 9.18 16.20 -5.41
N ILE A 32 9.10 14.90 -5.68
CA ILE A 32 8.47 13.93 -4.77
C ILE A 32 9.26 13.76 -3.48
N ASP A 33 10.56 13.47 -3.52
CA ASP A 33 11.34 13.30 -2.28
C ASP A 33 11.33 14.56 -1.40
N PRO A 34 11.59 15.78 -1.93
CA PRO A 34 11.47 16.99 -1.13
C PRO A 34 10.06 17.21 -0.56
N MET A 35 9.04 16.64 -1.19
CA MET A 35 7.67 16.78 -0.73
C MET A 35 7.33 15.79 0.38
N VAL A 36 7.84 14.56 0.34
CA VAL A 36 7.74 13.60 1.45
C VAL A 36 8.28 14.22 2.74
N GLU A 37 9.46 14.85 2.67
CA GLU A 37 10.06 15.57 3.81
C GLU A 37 9.18 16.73 4.30
N ARG A 38 8.56 17.49 3.39
CA ARG A 38 7.62 18.56 3.76
C ARG A 38 6.35 18.01 4.43
N CYS A 39 5.82 16.88 3.95
CA CYS A 39 4.71 16.20 4.60
C CYS A 39 5.09 15.81 6.04
N GLY A 40 6.30 15.29 6.25
CA GLY A 40 6.82 14.89 7.56
C GLY A 40 6.97 16.03 8.58
N GLN A 41 7.04 17.29 8.15
CA GLN A 41 7.09 18.44 9.08
C GLN A 41 5.79 18.62 9.87
N CYS A 42 4.65 18.27 9.26
CA CYS A 42 3.33 18.32 9.90
C CYS A 42 2.81 16.93 10.30
N HIS A 43 3.03 15.91 9.47
CA HIS A 43 2.61 14.52 9.68
C HIS A 43 3.75 13.69 10.28
N GLN A 44 4.30 14.15 11.41
CA GLN A 44 5.54 13.62 11.99
C GLN A 44 5.43 12.14 12.37
N LYS A 45 4.29 11.74 12.96
CA LYS A 45 4.06 10.36 13.38
C LYS A 45 3.90 9.45 12.17
N GLU A 46 3.05 9.83 11.22
CA GLU A 46 2.77 9.05 10.01
C GLU A 46 4.04 8.90 9.16
N HIS A 47 4.82 9.96 9.04
CA HIS A 47 6.10 9.94 8.35
C HIS A 47 7.11 9.04 9.06
N ALA A 48 7.25 9.14 10.38
CA ALA A 48 8.16 8.27 11.14
C ALA A 48 7.74 6.79 11.06
N ASP A 49 6.43 6.52 11.17
CA ASP A 49 5.88 5.17 11.03
C ASP A 49 6.13 4.63 9.61
N TRP A 50 5.88 5.42 8.57
CA TRP A 50 6.16 5.06 7.17
C TRP A 50 7.64 4.79 6.92
N ALA A 51 8.52 5.69 7.38
CA ALA A 51 9.96 5.57 7.21
C ALA A 51 10.54 4.35 7.95
N ALA A 52 9.95 3.97 9.10
CA ALA A 52 10.32 2.77 9.83
C ALA A 52 9.70 1.48 9.27
N GLY A 53 8.67 1.60 8.42
CA GLY A 53 7.97 0.49 7.80
C GLY A 53 8.60 0.01 6.49
N PRO A 54 8.15 -1.13 5.95
CA PRO A 54 8.70 -1.70 4.72
C PRO A 54 8.43 -0.84 3.47
N HIS A 55 7.41 0.03 3.47
CA HIS A 55 7.17 0.96 2.35
C HIS A 55 7.99 2.25 2.43
N GLY A 56 8.67 2.51 3.54
CA GLY A 56 9.71 3.56 3.61
C GLY A 56 11.01 3.16 2.90
N ALA A 57 11.08 1.95 2.35
CA ALA A 57 12.26 1.44 1.66
C ALA A 57 12.61 2.22 0.39
N THR A 58 13.89 2.21 0.05
CA THR A 58 14.46 3.01 -1.03
C THR A 58 14.66 2.20 -2.31
N TYR A 59 15.05 2.87 -3.39
CA TYR A 59 15.45 2.17 -4.61
C TYR A 59 16.58 1.18 -4.36
N ARG A 60 17.55 1.53 -3.50
CA ARG A 60 18.62 0.62 -3.09
C ARG A 60 18.06 -0.69 -2.54
N THR A 61 17.07 -0.62 -1.66
CA THR A 61 16.48 -1.80 -1.02
C THR A 61 15.80 -2.73 -2.03
N PHE A 62 14.99 -2.18 -2.94
CA PHE A 62 14.22 -3.01 -3.88
C PHE A 62 15.01 -3.47 -5.10
N PHE A 63 15.84 -2.61 -5.67
CA PHE A 63 16.50 -2.89 -6.96
C PHE A 63 17.87 -3.52 -6.83
N LEU A 64 18.47 -3.54 -5.63
CA LEU A 64 19.78 -4.17 -5.40
C LEU A 64 19.71 -5.44 -4.55
N ASP A 65 18.52 -5.98 -4.24
CA ASP A 65 18.39 -7.23 -3.48
C ASP A 65 18.82 -8.44 -4.33
N PRO A 66 19.97 -9.08 -4.03
CA PRO A 66 20.44 -10.21 -4.80
C PRO A 66 19.58 -11.46 -4.63
N ALA A 67 18.87 -11.62 -3.51
CA ALA A 67 18.00 -12.78 -3.29
C ALA A 67 16.76 -12.70 -4.18
N GLN A 68 16.17 -11.50 -4.31
CA GLN A 68 15.03 -11.27 -5.18
C GLN A 68 15.43 -11.23 -6.66
N ASN A 69 16.47 -10.48 -7.03
CA ASN A 69 16.86 -10.33 -8.43
C ASN A 69 17.42 -11.62 -9.05
N ARG A 70 17.91 -12.56 -8.22
CA ARG A 70 18.24 -13.91 -8.70
C ARG A 70 17.01 -14.77 -8.97
N LYS A 71 15.86 -14.49 -8.35
CA LYS A 71 14.60 -15.22 -8.53
C LYS A 71 13.75 -14.64 -9.65
N GLU A 72 13.66 -13.32 -9.72
CA GLU A 72 12.83 -12.59 -10.67
C GLU A 72 13.70 -11.60 -11.45
N GLN A 73 13.51 -11.54 -12.76
CA GLN A 73 14.25 -10.60 -13.60
C GLN A 73 13.65 -9.20 -13.44
N LEU A 74 14.50 -8.19 -13.20
CA LEU A 74 14.05 -6.80 -13.17
C LEU A 74 13.42 -6.39 -14.50
N SER A 75 12.24 -5.77 -14.44
CA SER A 75 11.45 -5.36 -15.60
C SER A 75 10.75 -4.03 -15.37
N GLU A 76 10.13 -3.47 -16.42
CA GLU A 76 9.34 -2.25 -16.33
C GLU A 76 8.19 -2.36 -15.32
N ASP A 77 7.64 -3.57 -15.14
CA ASP A 77 6.54 -3.79 -14.21
C ASP A 77 6.97 -3.60 -12.74
N CYS A 78 8.27 -3.70 -12.42
CA CYS A 78 8.77 -3.36 -11.09
C CYS A 78 8.49 -1.88 -10.73
N LEU A 79 8.51 -0.97 -11.71
CA LEU A 79 8.26 0.46 -11.51
C LEU A 79 6.78 0.77 -11.23
N ARG A 80 5.86 -0.17 -11.51
CA ARG A 80 4.44 0.00 -11.16
C ARG A 80 4.24 0.12 -9.66
N CYS A 81 5.09 -0.52 -8.86
CA CYS A 81 4.95 -0.56 -7.40
C CYS A 81 6.14 0.09 -6.69
N HIS A 82 7.37 -0.13 -7.16
CA HIS A 82 8.60 0.30 -6.49
C HIS A 82 9.31 1.46 -7.17
N GLY A 83 8.62 2.19 -8.06
CA GLY A 83 9.20 3.32 -8.79
C GLY A 83 8.16 4.15 -9.52
N MET A 84 6.99 4.33 -8.90
CA MET A 84 5.82 4.96 -9.51
C MET A 84 6.09 6.38 -10.00
N PHE A 85 7.04 7.05 -9.36
CA PHE A 85 7.49 8.42 -9.66
C PHE A 85 8.88 8.47 -10.33
N PHE A 86 9.45 7.35 -10.74
CA PHE A 86 10.62 7.34 -11.60
C PHE A 86 10.16 7.59 -13.05
N GLU A 87 10.66 8.64 -13.71
CA GLU A 87 10.13 9.10 -15.01
C GLU A 87 10.62 8.26 -16.20
N GLU A 88 11.77 7.59 -16.06
CA GLU A 88 12.44 6.87 -17.15
C GLU A 88 12.16 5.35 -17.12
N SER A 89 12.74 4.59 -18.06
CA SER A 89 12.67 3.12 -18.10
C SER A 89 13.54 2.45 -17.03
N ILE A 90 13.27 1.19 -16.67
CA ILE A 90 14.02 0.48 -15.62
C ILE A 90 15.52 0.40 -15.93
N SER A 91 15.90 0.34 -17.22
CA SER A 91 17.30 0.35 -17.67
C SER A 91 18.07 1.64 -17.33
N HIS A 92 17.37 2.74 -17.07
CA HIS A 92 17.95 4.01 -16.60
C HIS A 92 17.98 4.11 -15.07
N LEU A 93 17.32 3.20 -14.35
CA LEU A 93 17.39 3.10 -12.90
C LEU A 93 18.54 2.20 -12.45
N VAL A 94 18.60 0.99 -13.01
CA VAL A 94 19.47 -0.08 -12.52
C VAL A 94 20.03 -0.92 -13.67
N ALA A 95 21.26 -1.39 -13.52
CA ALA A 95 21.91 -2.31 -14.46
C ALA A 95 22.81 -3.32 -13.72
N PRO A 96 23.04 -4.53 -14.27
CA PRO A 96 22.37 -5.09 -15.45
C PRO A 96 20.91 -5.48 -15.13
N LEU A 97 20.08 -5.69 -16.15
CA LEU A 97 18.70 -6.17 -15.97
C LEU A 97 18.60 -7.71 -15.98
N ASP A 98 19.73 -8.40 -15.87
CA ASP A 98 19.78 -9.86 -15.83
C ASP A 98 19.65 -10.40 -14.40
N ARG A 99 19.67 -11.73 -14.26
CA ARG A 99 19.58 -12.45 -12.97
C ARG A 99 20.96 -12.80 -12.39
N GLN A 100 22.06 -12.33 -13.00
CA GLN A 100 23.43 -12.64 -12.61
C GLN A 100 24.00 -11.56 -11.69
N GLY A 101 23.76 -10.29 -12.01
CA GLY A 101 24.33 -9.14 -11.31
C GLY A 101 25.85 -9.00 -11.52
N PRO A 102 26.54 -8.17 -10.72
CA PRO A 102 26.00 -7.35 -9.64
C PRO A 102 25.16 -6.18 -10.16
N TRP A 103 24.02 -5.93 -9.51
CA TRP A 103 23.17 -4.78 -9.81
C TRP A 103 23.73 -3.52 -9.19
N VAL A 104 23.65 -2.43 -9.93
CA VAL A 104 24.07 -1.09 -9.53
C VAL A 104 23.05 -0.08 -10.04
N ILE A 105 22.69 0.87 -9.17
CA ILE A 105 21.88 2.02 -9.56
C ILE A 105 22.77 3.00 -10.33
N HIS A 106 22.23 3.59 -11.38
CA HIS A 106 22.97 4.56 -12.21
C HIS A 106 23.32 5.82 -11.41
N GLY A 107 24.51 6.37 -11.63
CA GLY A 107 25.03 7.50 -10.83
C GLY A 107 24.25 8.82 -10.89
N GLY A 108 23.28 8.94 -11.80
CA GLY A 108 22.35 10.07 -11.87
C GLY A 108 21.10 9.91 -11.01
N VAL A 109 20.88 8.73 -10.42
CA VAL A 109 19.72 8.42 -9.58
C VAL A 109 20.14 8.40 -8.11
N CYS A 110 19.36 9.07 -7.27
CA CYS A 110 19.51 8.97 -5.82
C CYS A 110 18.97 7.61 -5.36
N GLU A 111 19.87 6.67 -5.05
CA GLU A 111 19.50 5.32 -4.61
C GLU A 111 18.78 5.27 -3.26
N ASP A 112 18.91 6.33 -2.46
CA ASP A 112 18.24 6.48 -1.17
C ASP A 112 16.87 7.20 -1.29
N SER A 113 16.42 7.52 -2.51
CA SER A 113 15.06 8.01 -2.75
C SER A 113 14.02 6.95 -2.41
N ALA A 114 12.86 7.42 -1.93
CA ALA A 114 11.75 6.55 -1.57
C ALA A 114 11.16 5.87 -2.81
N ALA A 115 11.09 4.54 -2.78
CA ALA A 115 10.49 3.77 -3.87
C ALA A 115 8.95 3.83 -3.85
N ILE A 116 8.38 3.95 -2.65
CA ILE A 116 6.93 4.03 -2.38
C ILE A 116 6.66 5.27 -1.52
N PRO A 117 6.74 6.48 -2.09
CA PRO A 117 6.53 7.73 -1.36
C PRO A 117 5.07 7.89 -0.95
N CYS A 118 4.75 8.85 -0.07
CA CYS A 118 3.38 9.06 0.43
C CYS A 118 2.33 9.15 -0.70
N LEU A 119 2.67 9.80 -1.83
CA LEU A 119 1.77 9.92 -2.97
C LEU A 119 1.48 8.63 -3.74
N ALA A 120 2.20 7.53 -3.48
CA ALA A 120 1.84 6.22 -4.04
C ALA A 120 0.46 5.78 -3.53
N CYS A 121 0.13 6.13 -2.28
CA CYS A 121 -1.11 5.78 -1.59
C CYS A 121 -2.00 6.99 -1.30
N HIS A 122 -1.47 8.22 -1.47
CA HIS A 122 -2.19 9.44 -1.17
C HIS A 122 -2.36 10.38 -2.37
N GLN A 123 -3.54 10.99 -2.45
CA GLN A 123 -3.80 12.10 -3.36
C GLN A 123 -3.81 13.41 -2.56
N ILE A 124 -3.08 14.41 -3.04
CA ILE A 124 -3.02 15.75 -2.43
C ILE A 124 -3.83 16.80 -3.20
N HIS A 125 -4.19 16.50 -4.45
CA HIS A 125 -5.02 17.37 -5.28
C HIS A 125 -6.22 16.59 -5.77
N SER A 126 -7.42 16.99 -5.37
CA SER A 126 -8.67 16.58 -6.00
C SER A 126 -9.28 17.75 -6.74
N GLU A 127 -10.08 17.47 -7.77
CA GLU A 127 -10.99 18.49 -8.32
C GLU A 127 -11.96 18.89 -7.20
N GLY A 128 -11.73 20.07 -6.63
CA GLY A 128 -12.64 20.67 -5.66
C GLY A 128 -13.69 21.50 -6.38
N VAL A 129 -14.91 21.50 -5.84
CA VAL A 129 -15.78 22.66 -6.01
C VAL A 129 -15.18 23.76 -5.14
N PRO A 130 -14.94 24.99 -5.65
CA PRO A 130 -14.54 26.10 -4.79
C PRO A 130 -15.47 26.11 -3.59
N ALA A 131 -14.92 26.14 -2.37
CA ALA A 131 -15.74 26.12 -1.17
C ALA A 131 -16.73 27.30 -1.26
N GLY A 132 -17.97 27.00 -1.64
CA GLY A 132 -19.07 27.88 -1.31
C GLY A 132 -19.02 27.97 0.20
N LEU A 133 -18.85 29.17 0.74
CA LEU A 133 -18.90 29.44 2.17
C LEU A 133 -20.06 28.63 2.73
N HIS A 134 -19.78 27.54 3.45
CA HIS A 134 -20.83 26.80 4.13
C HIS A 134 -21.54 27.83 5.00
N PRO A 135 -22.85 28.09 4.80
CA PRO A 135 -23.56 29.01 5.66
C PRO A 135 -23.37 28.47 7.08
N ALA A 136 -22.94 29.35 8.00
CA ALA A 136 -22.48 29.00 9.35
C ALA A 136 -23.53 28.32 10.26
N ASN A 137 -24.68 27.94 9.68
CA ASN A 137 -25.94 27.64 10.34
C ASN A 137 -26.56 26.31 9.85
N GLU A 138 -25.91 25.56 8.96
CA GLU A 138 -26.40 24.22 8.57
C GLU A 138 -25.90 23.16 9.56
N GLU A 139 -26.83 22.37 10.12
CA GLU A 139 -26.49 21.21 10.94
C GLU A 139 -25.71 20.19 10.11
N ILE A 140 -24.45 19.97 10.46
CA ILE A 140 -23.62 18.94 9.85
C ILE A 140 -24.08 17.58 10.38
N VAL A 141 -24.70 16.76 9.54
CA VAL A 141 -24.98 15.37 9.86
C VAL A 141 -23.70 14.55 9.66
N GLU A 142 -23.02 14.22 10.75
CA GLU A 142 -21.74 13.49 10.72
C GLU A 142 -21.83 12.14 9.98
N ALA A 143 -22.98 11.46 10.05
CA ALA A 143 -23.22 10.20 9.36
C ALA A 143 -23.28 10.33 7.82
N SER A 144 -23.52 11.54 7.29
CA SER A 144 -23.55 11.81 5.86
C SER A 144 -22.26 12.44 5.34
N ARG A 145 -21.22 12.59 6.18
CA ARG A 145 -19.91 12.98 5.69
C ARG A 145 -19.34 11.88 4.81
N GLU A 146 -18.84 12.27 3.64
CA GLU A 146 -18.02 11.38 2.83
C GLU A 146 -16.81 10.94 3.65
N LEU A 147 -16.80 9.65 4.02
CA LEU A 147 -15.77 8.99 4.82
C LEU A 147 -14.38 9.02 4.14
N CYS A 148 -14.29 9.44 2.87
CA CYS A 148 -13.07 9.51 2.07
C CYS A 148 -13.13 10.67 1.06
N LEU A 149 -13.22 11.90 1.54
CA LEU A 149 -12.84 13.08 0.75
C LEU A 149 -11.32 12.97 0.47
N PRO A 150 -10.89 12.79 -0.80
CA PRO A 150 -9.94 11.75 -1.14
C PRO A 150 -8.51 12.10 -0.70
N SER A 151 -8.10 11.54 0.44
CA SER A 151 -6.69 11.42 0.77
C SER A 151 -6.11 10.10 0.32
N LEU A 152 -6.90 9.02 0.20
CA LEU A 152 -6.41 7.68 -0.19
C LEU A 152 -6.69 7.39 -1.66
N ALA A 153 -5.62 7.17 -2.41
CA ALA A 153 -5.66 6.86 -3.84
C ALA A 153 -4.38 6.15 -4.29
N PHE A 154 -4.49 5.23 -5.23
CA PHE A 154 -3.33 4.62 -5.88
C PHE A 154 -2.85 5.52 -7.02
N PHE A 155 -1.58 5.88 -7.04
CA PHE A 155 -1.02 6.62 -8.18
C PHE A 155 -0.66 5.68 -9.33
N ASP A 156 -1.44 5.71 -10.42
CA ASP A 156 -1.09 4.94 -11.61
C ASP A 156 -0.01 5.68 -12.42
N ARG A 157 1.17 5.06 -12.54
CA ARG A 157 2.32 5.62 -13.29
C ARG A 157 2.03 5.79 -14.78
N ARG A 158 1.26 4.89 -15.38
CA ARG A 158 1.06 4.84 -16.85
C ARG A 158 0.20 6.00 -17.30
N ASP A 159 -0.87 6.27 -16.55
CA ASP A 159 -1.80 7.36 -16.81
C ASP A 159 -1.38 8.65 -16.08
N ARG A 160 -0.47 8.55 -15.11
CA ARG A 160 0.02 9.64 -14.23
C ARG A 160 -1.13 10.30 -13.44
N LEU A 161 -2.02 9.47 -12.92
CA LEU A 161 -3.23 9.89 -12.23
C LEU A 161 -3.40 9.13 -10.91
N SER A 162 -3.94 9.81 -9.90
CA SER A 162 -4.36 9.16 -8.66
C SER A 162 -5.77 8.61 -8.82
N ILE A 163 -5.92 7.29 -8.63
CA ILE A 163 -7.19 6.58 -8.68
C ILE A 163 -7.69 6.39 -7.24
N SER A 164 -8.80 7.05 -6.90
CA SER A 164 -9.39 6.95 -5.56
C SER A 164 -9.71 5.49 -5.21
N THR A 165 -9.48 5.15 -3.94
CA THR A 165 -9.76 3.81 -3.39
C THR A 165 -11.19 3.32 -3.59
N VAL A 166 -12.16 4.23 -3.72
CA VAL A 166 -13.58 3.87 -3.98
C VAL A 166 -13.77 3.23 -5.36
N TYR A 167 -12.87 3.52 -6.31
CA TYR A 167 -12.90 2.95 -7.66
C TYR A 167 -11.98 1.74 -7.83
N LEU A 168 -11.11 1.46 -6.85
CA LEU A 168 -10.21 0.31 -6.94
C LEU A 168 -10.98 -0.98 -6.66
N PRO A 169 -10.91 -1.97 -7.57
CA PRO A 169 -11.61 -3.23 -7.39
C PRO A 169 -10.94 -4.07 -6.29
N ILE A 170 -11.76 -4.79 -5.53
CA ILE A 170 -11.29 -5.91 -4.71
C ILE A 170 -11.27 -7.12 -5.64
N PRO A 171 -10.13 -7.80 -5.82
CA PRO A 171 -10.02 -8.92 -6.75
C PRO A 171 -10.88 -10.10 -6.28
N ARG A 172 -11.34 -10.90 -7.25
CA ARG A 172 -11.92 -12.23 -6.96
C ARG A 172 -10.79 -13.23 -6.82
N MET A 173 -10.63 -13.79 -5.62
CA MET A 173 -9.56 -14.73 -5.28
C MET A 173 -10.07 -16.16 -5.17
N LEU A 174 -9.21 -17.13 -5.49
CA LEU A 174 -9.50 -18.56 -5.49
C LEU A 174 -8.58 -19.32 -4.52
N ASP A 175 -9.12 -20.35 -3.87
CA ASP A 175 -8.42 -21.39 -3.12
C ASP A 175 -8.74 -22.72 -3.80
N GLY A 176 -7.91 -23.12 -4.78
CA GLY A 176 -8.26 -24.14 -5.75
C GLY A 176 -9.44 -23.70 -6.60
N ASP A 177 -10.55 -24.44 -6.54
CA ASP A 177 -11.79 -24.09 -7.25
C ASP A 177 -12.75 -23.23 -6.40
N ARG A 178 -12.44 -23.04 -5.11
CA ARG A 178 -13.31 -22.35 -4.17
C ARG A 178 -13.07 -20.84 -4.23
N LEU A 179 -14.15 -20.06 -4.26
CA LEU A 179 -14.06 -18.61 -4.07
C LEU A 179 -13.73 -18.28 -2.62
N VAL A 180 -12.70 -17.45 -2.43
CA VAL A 180 -12.33 -16.89 -1.12
C VAL A 180 -13.28 -15.74 -0.80
N LYS A 181 -13.81 -15.72 0.42
CA LYS A 181 -14.57 -14.56 0.91
C LYS A 181 -13.62 -13.40 1.19
N MET A 182 -13.69 -12.37 0.35
CA MET A 182 -12.90 -11.14 0.53
C MET A 182 -13.52 -10.23 1.59
N SER A 183 -12.70 -9.45 2.29
CA SER A 183 -13.20 -8.40 3.18
C SER A 183 -13.98 -7.34 2.37
N PRO A 184 -15.02 -6.70 2.93
CA PRO A 184 -15.71 -5.59 2.28
C PRO A 184 -14.94 -4.26 2.36
N ASP A 185 -13.84 -4.19 3.12
CA ASP A 185 -13.04 -2.97 3.30
C ASP A 185 -12.44 -2.50 1.96
N LYS A 186 -12.92 -1.36 1.45
CA LYS A 186 -12.47 -0.81 0.16
C LYS A 186 -11.00 -0.36 0.16
N ARG A 187 -10.44 -0.04 1.33
CA ARG A 187 -9.04 0.43 1.44
C ARG A 187 -8.06 -0.65 1.00
N GLN A 188 -8.38 -1.92 1.18
CA GLN A 188 -7.52 -3.03 0.75
C GLN A 188 -7.39 -3.12 -0.78
N GLY A 189 -8.33 -2.54 -1.55
CA GLY A 189 -8.25 -2.49 -3.02
C GLY A 189 -6.99 -1.77 -3.50
N MET A 190 -6.47 -0.83 -2.69
CA MET A 190 -5.18 -0.19 -2.91
C MET A 190 -4.01 -1.14 -2.66
N CYS A 191 -4.05 -1.91 -1.58
CA CYS A 191 -3.01 -2.90 -1.26
C CYS A 191 -2.84 -3.91 -2.40
N TYR A 192 -3.95 -4.39 -2.98
CA TYR A 192 -3.95 -5.33 -4.11
C TYR A 192 -3.41 -4.74 -5.43
N GLN A 193 -3.20 -3.42 -5.54
CA GLN A 193 -2.54 -2.86 -6.72
C GLN A 193 -1.05 -3.24 -6.78
N CYS A 194 -0.45 -3.55 -5.62
CA CYS A 194 0.93 -3.99 -5.49
C CYS A 194 1.04 -5.45 -5.02
N HIS A 195 0.25 -5.85 -4.02
CA HIS A 195 0.23 -7.20 -3.45
C HIS A 195 -0.82 -8.08 -4.13
N SER A 196 -0.65 -8.32 -5.44
CA SER A 196 -1.58 -9.10 -6.25
C SER A 196 -1.20 -10.58 -6.35
N PRO A 197 -2.18 -11.48 -6.53
CA PRO A 197 -1.88 -12.85 -6.93
C PRO A 197 -1.32 -12.87 -8.35
N GLU A 198 -0.86 -14.04 -8.78
CA GLU A 198 -0.66 -14.27 -10.20
C GLU A 198 -1.98 -14.21 -10.98
N TRP A 199 -1.87 -14.20 -12.31
CA TRP A 199 -2.99 -14.12 -13.25
C TRP A 199 -4.07 -15.22 -13.07
N THR A 200 -3.71 -16.34 -12.44
CA THR A 200 -4.63 -17.45 -12.10
C THR A 200 -5.65 -17.07 -11.02
N ARG A 201 -5.40 -15.98 -10.28
CA ARG A 201 -6.17 -15.51 -9.12
C ARG A 201 -6.14 -16.45 -7.92
N GLN A 202 -5.22 -17.40 -7.90
CA GLN A 202 -5.03 -18.26 -6.73
C GLN A 202 -4.44 -17.43 -5.59
N ALA A 203 -5.08 -17.44 -4.43
CA ALA A 203 -4.58 -16.75 -3.26
C ALA A 203 -3.25 -17.37 -2.81
N GLY A 204 -2.27 -16.52 -2.53
CA GLY A 204 -0.90 -16.91 -2.19
C GLY A 204 -0.05 -17.39 -3.36
N SER A 205 -0.50 -17.20 -4.61
CA SER A 205 0.27 -17.57 -5.80
C SER A 205 1.29 -16.50 -6.24
N GLY A 206 1.24 -15.29 -5.70
CA GLY A 206 2.17 -14.21 -6.02
C GLY A 206 2.67 -13.50 -4.76
N ASP A 207 2.65 -12.17 -4.78
CA ASP A 207 2.95 -11.36 -3.59
C ASP A 207 1.71 -11.10 -2.72
N ASP A 208 0.54 -11.58 -3.13
CA ASP A 208 -0.67 -11.42 -2.34
C ASP A 208 -0.59 -12.13 -0.99
N ARG A 209 -1.10 -11.43 0.01
CA ARG A 209 -1.19 -11.89 1.39
C ARG A 209 -2.65 -12.11 1.79
N THR A 210 -3.45 -12.59 0.83
CA THR A 210 -4.89 -12.76 0.98
C THR A 210 -5.21 -13.68 2.15
N GLY A 211 -5.96 -13.19 3.13
CA GLY A 211 -6.41 -14.01 4.26
C GLY A 211 -7.23 -15.20 3.79
N MET A 212 -6.81 -16.41 4.16
CA MET A 212 -7.52 -17.67 3.95
C MET A 212 -7.62 -18.45 5.26
N GLY A 213 -8.41 -19.53 5.25
CA GLY A 213 -8.57 -20.38 6.43
C GLY A 213 -9.20 -19.61 7.58
N VAL A 214 -8.48 -19.50 8.70
CA VAL A 214 -9.00 -18.83 9.91
C VAL A 214 -9.06 -17.29 9.78
N HIS A 215 -8.33 -16.72 8.82
CA HIS A 215 -8.29 -15.27 8.56
C HIS A 215 -9.08 -14.86 7.30
N GLU A 216 -9.86 -15.78 6.74
CA GLU A 216 -10.68 -15.49 5.56
C GLU A 216 -11.71 -14.39 5.83
N GLY A 217 -11.78 -13.41 4.93
CA GLY A 217 -12.69 -12.25 5.05
C GLY A 217 -12.16 -11.09 5.89
N LEU A 218 -10.97 -11.20 6.47
CA LEU A 218 -10.31 -10.08 7.16
C LEU A 218 -9.66 -9.12 6.16
N SER A 219 -9.69 -7.82 6.48
CA SER A 219 -8.97 -6.79 5.74
C SER A 219 -7.48 -6.87 6.07
N CYS A 220 -6.59 -6.43 5.17
CA CYS A 220 -5.17 -6.24 5.48
C CYS A 220 -4.98 -5.39 6.74
N LEU A 221 -5.84 -4.37 6.91
CA LEU A 221 -5.83 -3.43 8.03
C LEU A 221 -6.44 -4.00 9.34
N ALA A 222 -6.93 -5.25 9.32
CA ALA A 222 -7.33 -5.94 10.55
C ALA A 222 -6.10 -6.43 11.35
N CYS A 223 -4.94 -6.57 10.69
CA CYS A 223 -3.70 -6.92 11.35
C CYS A 223 -2.62 -5.86 11.16
N HIS A 224 -2.47 -5.33 9.94
CA HIS A 224 -1.41 -4.38 9.64
C HIS A 224 -1.81 -2.94 9.95
N HIS A 225 -1.03 -2.28 10.80
CA HIS A 225 -1.20 -0.85 11.05
C HIS A 225 -0.84 -0.02 9.80
N PRO A 226 -1.52 1.11 9.52
CA PRO A 226 -1.44 1.76 8.20
C PRO A 226 -0.03 2.14 7.72
N HIS A 227 0.66 3.05 8.41
CA HIS A 227 1.89 3.65 7.89
C HIS A 227 3.12 2.78 8.12
N ASN A 228 3.22 2.07 9.25
CA ASN A 228 4.36 1.17 9.52
C ASN A 228 4.17 -0.27 9.03
N GLN A 229 2.94 -0.66 8.67
CA GLN A 229 2.55 -2.00 8.22
C GLN A 229 2.94 -3.14 9.18
N SER A 230 3.17 -2.79 10.43
CA SER A 230 3.44 -3.77 11.47
C SER A 230 2.13 -4.47 11.85
N ALA A 231 2.21 -5.79 11.98
CA ALA A 231 1.15 -6.59 12.62
C ALA A 231 1.41 -6.82 14.12
N ARG A 232 2.43 -6.17 14.70
CA ARG A 232 2.81 -6.42 16.08
C ARG A 232 1.66 -6.10 17.03
N ALA A 233 1.38 -7.04 17.94
CA ALA A 233 0.29 -6.98 18.92
C ALA A 233 -1.13 -6.96 18.33
N SER A 234 -1.31 -7.13 17.00
CA SER A 234 -2.64 -7.15 16.39
C SER A 234 -3.44 -8.40 16.76
N CYS A 235 -2.75 -9.50 17.11
CA CYS A 235 -3.40 -10.74 17.51
C CYS A 235 -4.30 -10.54 18.73
N ALA A 236 -3.88 -9.69 19.69
CA ALA A 236 -4.63 -9.42 20.92
C ALA A 236 -5.95 -8.65 20.69
N GLU A 237 -6.14 -8.01 19.53
CA GLU A 237 -7.39 -7.34 19.19
C GLU A 237 -8.53 -8.33 18.93
N CYS A 238 -8.18 -9.55 18.49
CA CYS A 238 -9.12 -10.62 18.18
C CYS A 238 -9.00 -11.82 19.12
N HIS A 239 -7.83 -12.12 19.66
CA HIS A 239 -7.59 -13.28 20.52
C HIS A 239 -7.37 -12.85 21.97
N PRO A 240 -8.05 -13.48 22.94
CA PRO A 240 -8.98 -14.60 22.81
C PRO A 240 -10.43 -14.18 22.50
N ARG A 241 -10.72 -12.89 22.35
CA ARG A 241 -12.09 -12.36 22.30
C ARG A 241 -13.03 -13.00 21.25
N LEU A 242 -12.52 -13.27 20.06
CA LEU A 242 -13.26 -13.79 18.90
C LEU A 242 -12.94 -15.26 18.60
N SER A 243 -11.80 -15.76 19.08
CA SER A 243 -11.40 -17.16 18.95
C SER A 243 -11.14 -17.72 20.36
N ASN A 244 -12.00 -18.65 20.74
CA ASN A 244 -11.98 -19.30 22.05
C ASN A 244 -11.15 -20.60 22.04
N CYS A 245 -10.13 -20.72 21.18
CA CYS A 245 -9.36 -21.97 21.09
C CYS A 245 -8.40 -22.19 22.28
N GLY A 246 -8.28 -21.22 23.20
CA GLY A 246 -7.41 -21.31 24.38
C GLY A 246 -5.90 -21.28 24.08
N LEU A 247 -5.51 -21.10 22.81
CA LEU A 247 -4.11 -21.07 22.38
C LEU A 247 -3.55 -19.66 22.46
N ASP A 248 -2.29 -19.56 22.90
CA ASP A 248 -1.48 -18.35 22.75
C ASP A 248 -1.01 -18.26 21.29
N VAL A 249 -1.84 -17.63 20.45
CA VAL A 249 -1.67 -17.58 19.00
C VAL A 249 -0.37 -16.91 18.56
N GLU A 250 0.18 -15.97 19.35
CA GLU A 250 1.44 -15.29 19.05
C GLU A 250 2.65 -16.23 19.22
N LYS A 251 2.53 -17.24 20.09
CA LYS A 251 3.58 -18.24 20.32
C LYS A 251 3.50 -19.44 19.39
N MET A 252 2.46 -19.54 18.56
CA MET A 252 2.30 -20.65 17.63
C MET A 252 3.39 -20.64 16.55
N ASP A 253 3.63 -21.82 15.98
CA ASP A 253 4.54 -21.98 14.85
C ASP A 253 3.90 -21.40 13.58
N THR A 254 3.96 -20.08 13.42
CA THR A 254 3.49 -19.38 12.23
C THR A 254 4.50 -18.34 11.75
N THR A 255 4.31 -17.84 10.53
CA THR A 255 5.14 -16.75 9.98
C THR A 255 5.02 -15.42 10.72
N PHE A 256 4.06 -15.26 11.63
CA PHE A 256 4.02 -14.13 12.56
C PHE A 256 5.19 -14.20 13.56
N ARG A 257 5.45 -15.38 14.11
CA ARG A 257 6.51 -15.62 15.10
C ARG A 257 7.88 -15.81 14.45
N ASP A 258 7.94 -16.62 13.40
CA ASP A 258 9.17 -16.92 12.67
C ASP A 258 8.91 -16.86 11.16
N PRO A 259 9.49 -15.92 10.40
CA PRO A 259 9.26 -15.80 8.96
C PRO A 259 9.66 -17.04 8.15
N LYS A 260 10.42 -17.98 8.73
CA LYS A 260 10.79 -19.27 8.11
C LYS A 260 9.82 -20.40 8.43
N SER A 261 8.79 -20.16 9.25
CA SER A 261 7.79 -21.16 9.58
C SER A 261 7.08 -21.66 8.33
N ARG A 262 6.75 -22.95 8.32
CA ARG A 262 5.97 -23.57 7.23
C ARG A 262 4.49 -23.18 7.26
N HIS A 263 3.98 -22.69 8.39
CA HIS A 263 2.57 -22.28 8.51
C HIS A 263 2.48 -20.77 8.30
N ASN A 264 2.11 -20.37 7.09
CA ASN A 264 1.95 -18.97 6.75
C ASN A 264 0.72 -18.38 7.46
N ILE A 265 0.92 -17.33 8.26
CA ILE A 265 -0.15 -16.68 9.04
C ILE A 265 -1.33 -16.22 8.16
N HIS A 266 -1.07 -15.85 6.91
CA HIS A 266 -2.12 -15.41 5.99
C HIS A 266 -3.01 -16.56 5.52
N PHE A 267 -2.50 -17.79 5.51
CA PHE A 267 -3.15 -18.96 4.89
C PHE A 267 -3.42 -20.10 5.89
N VAL A 268 -3.19 -19.84 7.18
CA VAL A 268 -3.28 -20.86 8.24
C VAL A 268 -4.71 -21.37 8.38
N LYS A 269 -4.84 -22.69 8.44
CA LYS A 269 -6.09 -23.42 8.58
C LYS A 269 -6.22 -23.95 10.01
N CYS A 270 -7.45 -24.29 10.41
CA CYS A 270 -7.70 -24.81 11.75
C CYS A 270 -6.82 -26.03 12.07
N LEU A 271 -6.58 -26.92 11.10
CA LEU A 271 -5.75 -28.12 11.28
C LEU A 271 -4.25 -27.84 11.43
N ASP A 272 -3.76 -26.69 10.97
CA ASP A 272 -2.36 -26.29 11.19
C ASP A 272 -2.13 -25.96 12.68
N CYS A 273 -3.15 -25.43 13.33
CA CYS A 273 -3.18 -25.15 14.77
C CYS A 273 -3.63 -26.36 15.60
N HIS A 274 -4.48 -27.21 15.03
CA HIS A 274 -5.14 -28.34 15.69
C HIS A 274 -4.88 -29.66 14.96
N PRO A 275 -3.64 -30.19 15.01
CA PRO A 275 -3.26 -31.39 14.27
C PRO A 275 -3.99 -32.67 14.74
N LEU A 276 -4.54 -32.65 15.95
CA LEU A 276 -5.31 -33.75 16.54
C LEU A 276 -6.83 -33.63 16.30
N GLY A 277 -7.27 -32.60 15.56
CA GLY A 277 -8.67 -32.31 15.32
C GLY A 277 -9.10 -30.98 15.93
N VAL A 278 -9.99 -30.28 15.21
CA VAL A 278 -10.53 -28.97 15.62
C VAL A 278 -11.52 -29.19 16.78
N PRO A 279 -11.34 -28.53 17.93
CA PRO A 279 -12.26 -28.66 19.06
C PRO A 279 -13.68 -28.28 18.67
N SER A 280 -14.65 -29.06 19.14
CA SER A 280 -16.06 -28.71 19.02
C SER A 280 -16.40 -27.51 19.94
N PRO A 281 -17.45 -26.72 19.62
CA PRO A 281 -17.88 -25.60 20.46
C PRO A 281 -18.15 -25.98 21.93
N ASP A 282 -18.54 -27.24 22.18
CA ASP A 282 -18.87 -27.75 23.52
C ASP A 282 -17.61 -28.06 24.35
N GLU A 283 -16.50 -28.43 23.71
CA GLU A 283 -15.21 -28.72 24.38
C GLU A 283 -14.48 -27.45 24.82
N ILE A 284 -14.84 -26.31 24.24
CA ILE A 284 -14.20 -25.01 24.46
C ILE A 284 -14.65 -24.34 25.78
N GLN A 285 -15.80 -24.72 26.35
CA GLN A 285 -16.34 -24.10 27.58
C GLN A 285 -15.74 -24.61 28.91
N ILE A 286 -14.76 -25.52 28.88
CA ILE A 286 -14.27 -26.24 30.07
C ILE A 286 -12.93 -25.67 30.63
N HIS A 287 -12.36 -24.64 30.00
CA HIS A 287 -11.11 -24.00 30.44
C HIS A 287 -11.23 -22.49 30.51
#